data_AF-A0A7S3FNH6-F1
#
_entry.id   AF-A0A7S3FNH6-F1
#
_cell.length_a   1.000
_cell.length_b   1.000
_cell.length_c   1.000
_cell.angle_alpha   90.00
_cell.angle_beta   90.00
_cell.angle_gamma   90.00
#
_symmetry.space_group_name_H-M   'P 1'
#
loop_
_entity.id
_entity.type
_entity.pdbx_description
1 polymer ?
#
loop_
_entity_poly.entity_id
_entity_poly.type
_entity_poly.pdbx_seq_one_letter_code
_entity_poly.pdbx_strand_id
1 'polypeptide(L)'
;MASSPSRFTTVKRKLETMKYPEPLDKLSVPLAEHLVDDLVHTTESYRNLKLQHNRTVQEYGDTASQLDALTKEHERVVLENNMLHFETIKASESKDNSERRVYQRLKSQEEKIAEFAFWKEQSAAKLAKVEKENLVLRRELEEARPGFVPAGLSKKLRDSRDDGLEPAAAPSGDDEQLKMELE
;
A
#
# COMPACT_ATOMS: atom_id res chain seq x y z
N MET A 1 -29.44 81.10 -30.54
CA MET A 1 -30.30 79.91 -30.59
C MET A 1 -29.51 78.81 -31.26
N ALA A 2 -29.02 77.84 -30.50
CA ALA A 2 -28.31 76.70 -31.06
C ALA A 2 -29.32 75.85 -31.84
N SER A 3 -29.34 76.00 -33.17
CA SER A 3 -30.12 75.12 -34.04
C SER A 3 -29.66 73.70 -33.75
N SER A 4 -30.57 72.86 -33.29
CA SER A 4 -30.36 71.42 -33.27
C SER A 4 -29.83 71.01 -34.65
N PRO A 5 -28.72 70.25 -34.72
CA PRO A 5 -28.17 69.84 -36.00
C PRO A 5 -29.24 69.04 -36.75
N SER A 6 -29.53 69.44 -37.99
CA SER A 6 -30.50 68.71 -38.81
C SER A 6 -29.97 67.28 -39.04
N ARG A 7 -30.87 66.30 -39.15
CA ARG A 7 -30.48 64.89 -39.40
C ARG A 7 -29.54 64.76 -40.62
N PHE A 8 -29.75 65.59 -41.65
CA PHE A 8 -28.89 65.68 -42.83
C PHE A 8 -27.43 66.02 -42.49
N THR A 9 -27.18 67.01 -41.64
CA THR A 9 -25.80 67.41 -41.28
C THR A 9 -25.10 66.37 -40.42
N THR A 10 -25.86 65.65 -39.59
CA THR A 10 -25.32 64.56 -38.75
C THR A 10 -24.90 63.37 -39.60
N VAL A 11 -25.76 62.93 -40.53
CA VAL A 11 -25.45 61.81 -41.44
C VAL A 11 -24.30 62.17 -42.38
N LYS A 12 -24.30 63.39 -42.94
CA LYS A 12 -23.21 63.88 -43.79
C LYS A 12 -21.86 63.86 -43.05
N ARG A 13 -21.81 64.34 -41.82
CA ARG A 13 -20.58 64.32 -41.00
C ARG A 13 -20.13 62.88 -40.68
N LYS A 14 -21.06 61.97 -40.39
CA LYS A 14 -20.74 60.54 -40.16
C LYS A 14 -20.13 59.91 -41.41
N LEU A 15 -20.72 60.15 -42.59
CA LEU A 15 -20.21 59.66 -43.88
C LEU A 15 -18.84 60.26 -44.23
N GLU A 16 -18.64 61.57 -44.03
CA GLU A 16 -17.34 62.23 -44.20
C GLU A 16 -16.27 61.62 -43.28
N THR A 17 -16.63 61.31 -42.03
CA THR A 17 -15.73 60.62 -41.08
C THR A 17 -15.37 59.21 -41.56
N MET A 18 -16.31 58.52 -42.20
CA MET A 18 -16.10 57.21 -42.83
C MET A 18 -15.42 57.30 -44.21
N LYS A 19 -15.03 58.51 -44.64
CA LYS A 19 -14.40 58.80 -45.93
C LYS A 19 -15.29 58.52 -47.15
N TYR A 20 -16.59 58.73 -47.02
CA TYR A 20 -17.55 58.76 -48.14
C TYR A 20 -17.90 60.22 -48.47
N PRO A 21 -17.21 60.87 -49.44
CA PRO A 21 -17.37 62.30 -49.73
C PRO A 21 -18.50 62.61 -50.74
N GLU A 22 -19.28 61.62 -51.16
CA GLU A 22 -20.27 61.75 -52.23
C GLU A 22 -21.44 62.69 -51.83
N PRO A 23 -21.97 63.49 -52.77
CA PRO A 23 -23.07 64.39 -52.49
C PRO A 23 -24.36 63.61 -52.18
N LEU A 24 -24.96 63.89 -51.03
CA LEU A 24 -26.19 63.22 -50.55
C LEU A 24 -27.43 64.07 -50.81
N ASP A 25 -28.48 63.48 -51.38
CA ASP A 25 -29.78 64.14 -51.55
C ASP A 25 -30.63 64.07 -50.27
N LYS A 26 -31.45 65.10 -50.03
CA LYS A 26 -32.27 65.24 -48.80
C LYS A 26 -33.31 64.12 -48.64
N LEU A 27 -33.80 63.55 -49.74
CA LEU A 27 -34.77 62.43 -49.70
C LEU A 27 -34.12 61.10 -49.30
N SER A 28 -32.81 60.95 -49.56
CA SER A 28 -32.05 59.72 -49.28
C SER A 28 -31.51 59.62 -47.85
N VAL A 29 -31.64 60.70 -47.06
CA VAL A 29 -31.11 60.79 -45.68
C VAL A 29 -31.60 59.68 -44.75
N PRO A 30 -32.90 59.32 -44.70
CA PRO A 30 -33.36 58.29 -43.77
C PRO A 30 -32.75 56.92 -44.08
N LEU A 31 -32.61 56.58 -45.36
CA LEU A 31 -31.98 55.33 -45.78
C LEU A 31 -30.48 55.31 -45.44
N ALA A 32 -29.78 56.41 -45.71
CA ALA A 32 -28.36 56.54 -45.35
C ALA A 32 -28.13 56.45 -43.84
N GLU A 33 -29.03 57.00 -43.02
CA GLU A 33 -28.98 56.89 -41.56
C GLU A 33 -29.11 55.44 -41.10
N HIS A 34 -30.10 54.70 -41.61
CA HIS A 34 -30.28 53.27 -41.30
C HIS A 34 -29.08 52.43 -41.71
N LEU A 35 -28.54 52.61 -42.91
CA LEU A 35 -27.37 51.85 -43.38
C LEU A 35 -26.12 52.14 -42.55
N VAL A 36 -25.91 53.38 -42.13
CA VAL A 36 -24.77 53.75 -41.27
C VAL A 36 -24.93 53.14 -39.88
N ASP A 37 -26.13 53.19 -39.31
CA ASP A 37 -26.39 52.62 -37.99
C ASP A 37 -26.28 51.08 -38.01
N ASP A 38 -26.77 50.41 -39.06
CA ASP A 38 -26.60 48.97 -39.28
C ASP A 38 -25.12 48.60 -39.45
N LEU A 39 -24.34 49.41 -40.17
CA LEU A 39 -22.92 49.18 -40.36
C LEU A 39 -22.14 49.35 -39.05
N VAL A 40 -22.45 50.37 -38.26
CA VAL A 40 -21.86 50.53 -36.92
C VAL A 40 -22.21 49.33 -36.04
N HIS A 41 -23.50 48.94 -36.01
CA HIS A 41 -23.96 47.83 -35.20
C HIS A 41 -23.31 46.49 -35.58
N THR A 42 -23.21 46.19 -36.88
CA THR A 42 -22.54 44.96 -37.37
C THR A 42 -21.05 44.97 -37.08
N THR A 43 -20.38 46.11 -37.21
CA THR A 43 -18.93 46.22 -36.94
C THR A 43 -18.63 46.08 -35.44
N GLU A 44 -19.44 46.68 -34.57
CA GLU A 44 -19.34 46.53 -33.12
C GLU A 44 -19.66 45.10 -32.68
N SER A 45 -20.72 44.50 -33.23
CA SER A 45 -21.09 43.10 -32.97
C SER A 45 -19.99 42.14 -33.40
N TYR A 46 -19.40 42.35 -34.59
CA TYR A 46 -18.27 41.56 -35.07
C TYR A 46 -17.04 41.71 -34.17
N ARG A 47 -16.73 42.93 -33.71
CA ARG A 47 -15.63 43.17 -32.78
C ARG A 47 -15.85 42.42 -31.46
N ASN A 48 -17.07 42.46 -30.92
CA ASN A 48 -17.44 41.73 -29.71
C ASN A 48 -17.33 40.21 -29.90
N LEU A 49 -17.83 39.70 -31.03
CA LEU A 49 -17.73 38.29 -31.36
C LEU A 49 -16.26 37.84 -31.48
N LYS A 50 -15.40 38.65 -32.11
CA LYS A 50 -13.97 38.39 -32.21
C LYS A 50 -13.30 38.35 -30.83
N LEU A 51 -13.66 39.26 -29.93
CA LEU A 51 -13.13 39.27 -28.56
C LEU A 51 -13.58 38.01 -27.78
N GLN A 52 -14.85 37.64 -27.88
CA GLN A 52 -15.36 36.42 -27.25
C GLN A 52 -14.67 35.17 -27.82
N HIS A 53 -14.53 35.08 -29.14
CA HIS A 53 -13.86 33.96 -29.78
C HIS A 53 -12.41 33.81 -29.29
N ASN A 54 -11.64 34.90 -29.21
CA ASN A 54 -10.28 34.84 -28.70
C ASN A 54 -10.22 34.39 -27.23
N ARG A 55 -11.16 34.84 -26.39
CA ARG A 55 -11.27 34.36 -25.00
C ARG A 55 -11.55 32.88 -24.93
N THR A 56 -12.54 32.40 -25.69
CA THR A 56 -12.87 30.97 -25.75
C THR A 56 -11.70 30.12 -26.24
N VAL A 57 -10.92 30.61 -27.22
CA VAL A 57 -9.72 29.91 -27.70
C VAL A 57 -8.65 29.82 -26.60
N GLN A 58 -8.46 30.89 -25.82
CA GLN A 58 -7.54 30.88 -24.68
C GLN A 58 -8.01 29.91 -23.59
N GLU A 59 -9.27 30.00 -23.17
CA GLU A 59 -9.87 29.10 -22.18
C GLU A 59 -9.80 27.63 -22.62
N TYR A 60 -10.00 27.36 -23.91
CA TYR A 60 -9.84 26.02 -24.47
C TYR A 60 -8.38 25.53 -24.39
N GLY A 61 -7.40 26.38 -24.68
CA GLY A 61 -5.99 26.03 -24.54
C GLY A 61 -5.57 25.75 -23.10
N ASP A 62 -6.07 26.54 -22.16
CA ASP A 62 -5.79 26.38 -20.73
C ASP A 62 -6.42 25.08 -20.19
N THR A 63 -7.68 24.82 -20.54
CA THR A 63 -8.37 23.58 -20.15
C THR A 63 -7.74 22.35 -20.78
N ALA A 64 -7.32 22.40 -22.05
CA ALA A 64 -6.59 21.31 -22.69
C ALA A 64 -5.26 21.01 -21.99
N SER A 65 -4.53 22.06 -21.57
CA SER A 65 -3.27 21.90 -20.84
C SER A 65 -3.47 21.28 -19.45
N GLN A 66 -4.53 21.69 -18.74
CA GLN A 66 -4.91 21.08 -17.46
C GLN A 66 -5.33 19.62 -17.63
N LEU A 67 -6.07 19.30 -18.68
CA LEU A 67 -6.49 17.93 -18.97
C LEU A 67 -5.28 17.03 -19.25
N ASP A 68 -4.32 17.47 -20.06
CA ASP A 68 -3.08 16.72 -20.33
C ASP A 68 -2.28 16.44 -19.05
N ALA A 69 -2.17 17.43 -18.16
CA ALA A 69 -1.51 17.24 -16.86
C ALA A 69 -2.25 16.21 -15.99
N LEU A 70 -3.58 16.27 -15.93
CA LEU A 70 -4.40 15.31 -15.18
C LEU A 70 -4.32 13.90 -15.77
N THR A 71 -4.31 13.76 -17.10
CA THR A 71 -4.19 12.46 -17.76
C THR A 71 -2.85 11.80 -17.43
N LYS A 72 -1.75 12.55 -17.50
CA LYS A 72 -0.41 12.04 -17.12
C LYS A 72 -0.34 11.61 -15.67
N GLU A 73 -0.91 12.40 -14.76
CA GLU A 73 -0.92 12.04 -13.34
C GLU A 73 -1.82 10.82 -13.06
N HIS A 74 -2.97 10.73 -13.72
CA HIS A 74 -3.83 9.55 -13.65
C HIS A 74 -3.10 8.29 -14.13
N GLU A 75 -2.40 8.34 -15.27
CA GLU A 75 -1.60 7.22 -15.76
C GLU A 75 -0.51 6.80 -14.77
N ARG A 76 0.20 7.78 -14.18
CA ARG A 76 1.22 7.55 -13.15
C ARG A 76 0.64 6.84 -11.93
N VAL A 77 -0.48 7.34 -11.41
CA VAL A 77 -1.15 6.78 -10.23
C VAL A 77 -1.69 5.38 -10.50
N VAL A 78 -2.24 5.12 -11.69
CA VAL A 78 -2.72 3.77 -12.08
C VAL A 78 -1.56 2.78 -12.12
N LEU A 79 -0.40 3.16 -12.66
CA LEU A 79 0.79 2.31 -12.66
C LEU A 79 1.28 2.00 -11.24
N GLU A 80 1.36 3.02 -10.39
CA GLU A 80 1.75 2.88 -8.99
C GLU A 80 0.77 1.98 -8.22
N ASN A 81 -0.53 2.20 -8.40
CA ASN A 81 -1.57 1.40 -7.77
C ASN A 81 -1.49 -0.07 -8.18
N ASN A 82 -1.32 -0.36 -9.47
CA ASN A 82 -1.15 -1.73 -9.96
C ASN A 82 0.11 -2.40 -9.40
N MET A 83 1.22 -1.66 -9.31
CA MET A 83 2.47 -2.14 -8.72
C MET A 83 2.29 -2.49 -7.25
N LEU A 84 1.73 -1.57 -6.45
CA LEU A 84 1.46 -1.78 -5.03
C LEU A 84 0.48 -2.94 -4.80
N HIS A 85 -0.55 -3.09 -5.64
CA HIS A 85 -1.44 -4.24 -5.58
C HIS A 85 -0.69 -5.56 -5.80
N PHE A 86 0.19 -5.63 -6.79
CA PHE A 86 0.98 -6.82 -7.06
C PHE A 86 1.96 -7.14 -5.91
N GLU A 87 2.64 -6.13 -5.37
CA GLU A 87 3.53 -6.27 -4.22
C GLU A 87 2.79 -6.76 -2.98
N THR A 88 1.60 -6.23 -2.73
CA THR A 88 0.74 -6.64 -1.61
C THR A 88 0.36 -8.12 -1.73
N ILE A 89 -0.08 -8.57 -2.91
CA ILE A 89 -0.42 -9.97 -3.17
C ILE A 89 0.81 -10.87 -2.93
N LYS A 90 1.96 -10.49 -3.48
CA LYS A 90 3.20 -11.26 -3.34
C LYS A 90 3.66 -11.34 -1.87
N ALA A 91 3.53 -10.23 -1.13
CA ALA A 91 3.86 -10.18 0.29
C ALA A 91 2.92 -11.07 1.11
N SER A 92 1.60 -11.02 0.85
CA SER A 92 0.64 -11.90 1.53
C SER A 92 0.90 -13.37 1.24
N GLU A 93 1.13 -13.74 -0.02
CA GLU A 93 1.44 -15.13 -0.39
C GLU A 93 2.74 -15.62 0.25
N SER A 94 3.78 -14.76 0.31
CA SER A 94 5.05 -15.09 0.95
C SER A 94 4.88 -15.33 2.46
N LYS A 95 4.08 -14.48 3.11
CA LYS A 95 3.73 -14.60 4.53
C LYS A 95 2.94 -15.87 4.80
N ASP A 96 1.87 -16.13 4.06
CA ASP A 96 1.03 -17.32 4.24
C ASP A 96 1.85 -18.61 4.04
N ASN A 97 2.75 -18.60 3.06
CA ASN A 97 3.68 -19.71 2.84
C ASN A 97 4.69 -19.88 3.98
N SER A 98 5.22 -18.79 4.56
CA SER A 98 6.14 -18.86 5.69
C SER A 98 5.44 -19.37 6.94
N GLU A 99 4.24 -18.87 7.23
CA GLU A 99 3.40 -19.30 8.33
C GLU A 99 3.07 -20.80 8.23
N ARG A 100 2.65 -21.27 7.05
CA ARG A 100 2.38 -22.69 6.82
C ARG A 100 3.60 -23.57 7.04
N ARG A 101 4.79 -23.13 6.61
CA ARG A 101 6.05 -23.86 6.83
C ARG A 101 6.41 -23.93 8.31
N VAL A 102 6.26 -22.83 9.04
CA VAL A 102 6.54 -22.78 10.49
C VAL A 102 5.57 -23.68 11.23
N TYR A 103 4.27 -23.60 10.93
CA TYR A 103 3.25 -24.45 11.53
C TYR A 103 3.52 -25.94 11.32
N GLN A 104 3.90 -26.35 10.11
CA GLN A 104 4.26 -27.74 9.82
C GLN A 104 5.49 -28.21 10.61
N ARG A 105 6.52 -27.35 10.75
CA ARG A 105 7.70 -27.65 11.56
C ARG A 105 7.33 -27.80 13.03
N LEU A 106 6.55 -26.86 13.57
CA LEU A 106 6.07 -26.89 14.95
C LEU A 106 5.33 -28.21 15.22
N LYS A 107 4.35 -28.55 14.38
CA LYS A 107 3.58 -29.79 14.53
C LYS A 107 4.48 -31.03 14.48
N SER A 108 5.46 -31.06 13.57
CA SER A 108 6.41 -32.18 13.49
C SER A 108 7.30 -32.30 14.73
N GLN A 109 7.62 -31.17 15.38
CA GLN A 109 8.40 -31.16 16.62
C GLN A 109 7.53 -31.60 17.81
N GLU A 110 6.28 -31.14 17.88
CA GLU A 110 5.31 -31.59 18.89
C GLU A 110 5.09 -33.10 18.83
N GLU A 111 4.92 -33.67 17.64
CA GLU A 111 4.81 -35.12 17.42
C GLU A 111 6.05 -35.87 17.93
N LYS A 112 7.26 -35.38 17.63
CA LYS A 112 8.51 -35.96 18.13
C LYS A 112 8.65 -35.85 19.64
N ILE A 113 8.24 -34.73 20.24
CA ILE A 113 8.26 -34.54 21.70
C ILE A 113 7.32 -35.54 22.36
N ALA A 114 6.10 -35.70 21.82
CA ALA A 114 5.13 -36.67 22.32
C ALA A 114 5.66 -38.10 22.21
N GLU A 115 6.30 -38.44 21.08
CA GLU A 115 6.98 -39.72 20.92
C GLU A 115 8.09 -39.90 21.96
N PHE A 116 9.04 -38.97 22.07
CA PHE A 116 10.11 -39.09 23.06
C PHE A 116 9.61 -39.18 24.51
N ALA A 117 8.54 -38.47 24.85
CA ALA A 117 7.90 -38.58 26.15
C ALA A 117 7.35 -40.01 26.39
N PHE A 118 6.70 -40.61 25.39
CA PHE A 118 6.26 -42.00 25.46
C PHE A 118 7.42 -42.99 25.63
N TRP A 119 8.49 -42.84 24.85
CA TRP A 119 9.68 -43.70 24.93
C TRP A 119 10.38 -43.57 26.29
N LYS A 120 10.44 -42.36 26.85
CA LYS A 120 10.96 -42.09 28.19
C LYS A 120 10.14 -42.83 29.24
N GLU A 121 8.83 -42.68 29.22
CA GLU A 121 7.92 -43.32 30.18
C GLU A 121 8.02 -44.86 30.09
N GLN A 122 8.01 -45.40 28.87
CA GLN A 122 8.15 -46.85 28.65
C GLN A 122 9.50 -47.37 29.18
N SER A 123 10.59 -46.63 28.96
CA SER A 123 11.93 -47.00 29.42
C SER A 123 12.03 -46.94 30.94
N ALA A 124 11.44 -45.92 31.58
CA ALA A 124 11.35 -45.81 33.03
C ALA A 124 10.57 -46.99 33.64
N ALA A 125 9.42 -47.35 33.06
CA ALA A 125 8.63 -48.50 33.51
C ALA A 125 9.39 -49.83 33.36
N LYS A 126 10.12 -50.03 32.24
CA LYS A 126 10.97 -51.20 32.03
C LYS A 126 12.10 -51.26 33.05
N LEU A 127 12.77 -50.13 33.32
CA LEU A 127 13.83 -50.05 34.31
C LEU A 127 13.31 -50.39 35.71
N ALA A 128 12.17 -49.81 36.12
CA ALA A 128 11.55 -50.09 37.41
C ALA A 128 11.17 -51.57 37.57
N LYS A 129 10.69 -52.22 36.48
CA LYS A 129 10.42 -53.67 36.49
C LYS A 129 11.69 -54.48 36.71
N VAL A 130 12.75 -54.20 35.96
CA VAL A 130 14.05 -54.89 36.09
C VAL A 130 14.66 -54.65 37.47
N GLU A 131 14.58 -53.43 38.01
CA GLU A 131 15.04 -53.12 39.37
C GLU A 131 14.28 -53.93 40.42
N LYS A 132 12.95 -54.04 40.29
CA LYS A 132 12.13 -54.88 41.18
C LYS A 132 12.51 -56.35 41.11
N GLU A 133 12.68 -56.90 39.89
CA GLU A 133 13.14 -58.28 39.70
C GLU A 133 14.54 -58.49 40.29
N ASN A 134 15.47 -57.57 40.07
CA ASN A 134 16.82 -57.62 40.63
C ASN A 134 16.79 -57.58 42.17
N LEU A 135 15.92 -56.77 42.77
CA LEU A 135 15.73 -56.73 44.22
C LEU A 135 15.21 -58.06 44.77
N VAL A 136 14.26 -58.71 44.08
CA VAL A 136 13.76 -60.03 44.48
C VAL A 136 14.87 -61.07 44.41
N LEU A 137 15.58 -61.16 43.28
CA LEU A 137 16.69 -62.10 43.10
C LEU A 137 17.82 -61.87 44.11
N ARG A 138 18.11 -60.61 44.47
CA ARG A 138 19.07 -60.29 45.53
C ARG A 138 18.63 -60.81 46.90
N ARG A 139 17.35 -60.70 47.23
CA ARG A 139 16.80 -61.26 48.50
C ARG A 139 16.88 -62.78 48.51
N GLU A 140 16.44 -63.44 47.44
CA GLU A 140 16.54 -64.91 47.31
C GLU A 140 17.99 -65.39 47.43
N LEU A 141 18.94 -64.66 46.83
CA LEU A 141 20.36 -64.97 46.93
C LEU A 141 20.92 -64.77 48.35
N GLU A 142 20.46 -63.73 49.05
CA GLU A 142 20.84 -63.47 50.44
C GLU A 142 20.28 -64.54 51.40
N GLU A 143 19.06 -65.02 51.16
CA GLU A 143 18.46 -66.15 51.89
C GLU A 143 19.21 -67.46 51.62
N ALA A 144 19.55 -67.76 50.37
CA ALA A 144 20.28 -68.97 49.99
C ALA A 144 21.76 -68.94 50.41
N ARG A 145 22.38 -67.75 50.48
CA ARG A 145 23.78 -67.55 50.86
C ARG A 145 23.96 -66.23 51.63
N PRO A 146 23.74 -66.24 52.96
CA PRO A 146 23.89 -65.05 53.78
C PRO A 146 25.33 -64.51 53.71
N GLY A 147 25.45 -63.21 53.45
CA GLY A 147 26.74 -62.51 53.33
C GLY A 147 27.42 -62.57 51.95
N PHE A 148 26.77 -63.13 50.93
CA PHE A 148 27.30 -63.07 49.56
C PHE A 148 27.14 -61.66 48.97
N VAL A 149 28.26 -60.96 48.78
CA VAL A 149 28.32 -59.70 48.03
C VAL A 149 28.68 -60.04 46.58
N PRO A 150 27.80 -59.80 45.59
CA PRO A 150 28.16 -59.99 44.19
C PRO A 150 29.33 -59.05 43.83
N ALA A 151 30.38 -59.61 43.24
CA ALA A 151 31.52 -58.84 42.75
C ALA A 151 31.12 -58.09 41.46
N GLY A 152 31.02 -56.76 41.56
CA GLY A 152 30.72 -55.82 40.47
C GLY A 152 29.28 -55.29 40.52
N LEU A 153 28.98 -53.99 40.47
CA LEU A 153 29.72 -52.83 40.01
C LEU A 153 30.23 -51.95 41.16
N SER A 154 31.47 -51.47 41.01
CA SER A 154 32.15 -50.57 41.93
C SER A 154 31.26 -49.42 42.41
N LYS A 155 31.28 -49.21 43.72
CA LYS A 155 30.73 -48.04 44.45
C LYS A 155 31.02 -46.70 43.75
N LYS A 156 32.12 -46.63 42.97
CA LYS A 156 32.54 -45.50 42.13
C LYS A 156 31.52 -45.00 41.10
N LEU A 157 30.58 -45.82 40.60
CA LEU A 157 29.61 -45.35 39.58
C LEU A 157 28.32 -44.77 40.19
N ARG A 158 28.06 -45.02 41.49
CA ARG A 158 26.89 -44.48 42.19
C ARG A 158 27.13 -43.03 42.65
N ASP A 159 28.35 -42.71 43.05
CA ASP A 159 28.72 -41.33 43.47
C ASP A 159 28.88 -40.37 42.27
N SER A 160 29.16 -40.86 41.05
CA SER A 160 29.29 -39.98 39.87
C SER A 160 27.97 -39.50 39.26
N ARG A 161 26.82 -39.98 39.76
CA ARG A 161 25.49 -39.55 39.28
C ARG A 161 24.93 -38.34 40.03
N ASP A 162 25.54 -37.94 41.14
CA ASP A 162 25.05 -36.84 41.98
C ASP A 162 25.64 -35.47 41.62
N ASP A 163 26.67 -35.42 40.76
CA ASP A 163 27.35 -34.18 40.35
C ASP A 163 26.83 -33.56 39.02
N GLY A 164 25.66 -33.98 38.51
CA GLY A 164 25.25 -33.68 37.13
C GLY A 164 23.83 -33.15 36.89
N LEU A 165 23.06 -32.83 37.93
CA LEU A 165 21.76 -32.17 37.79
C LEU A 165 21.87 -30.71 38.25
N GLU A 166 22.55 -29.88 37.45
CA GLU A 166 22.25 -28.45 37.49
C GLU A 166 20.81 -28.24 36.98
N PRO A 167 20.00 -27.41 37.67
CA PRO A 167 18.73 -26.98 37.11
C PRO A 167 19.03 -26.23 35.82
N ALA A 168 18.48 -26.74 34.71
CA ALA A 168 18.58 -26.10 33.39
C ALA A 168 18.27 -24.60 33.54
N ALA A 169 19.30 -23.78 33.31
CA ALA A 169 19.20 -22.34 33.29
C ALA A 169 18.04 -21.93 32.40
N ALA A 170 17.23 -20.99 32.90
CA ALA A 170 16.19 -20.33 32.15
C ALA A 170 16.74 -19.83 30.80
N PRO A 171 15.95 -19.89 29.70
CA PRO A 171 16.36 -19.34 28.42
C PRO A 171 16.46 -17.82 28.55
N SER A 172 17.68 -17.32 28.74
CA SER A 172 18.03 -15.92 28.60
C SER A 172 18.32 -15.61 27.13
N GLY A 173 17.54 -14.71 26.54
CA GLY A 173 18.17 -13.57 25.86
C GLY A 173 18.27 -13.53 24.34
N ASP A 174 17.50 -14.31 23.57
CA ASP A 174 17.54 -14.21 22.08
C ASP A 174 16.26 -13.64 21.44
N ASP A 175 15.30 -13.12 22.22
CA ASP A 175 14.08 -12.49 21.69
C ASP A 175 14.18 -10.96 21.51
N GLU A 176 15.29 -10.32 21.89
CA GLU A 176 15.44 -8.85 21.80
C GLU A 176 16.08 -8.35 20.49
N GLN A 177 16.69 -9.22 19.67
CA GLN A 177 17.29 -8.78 18.40
C GLN A 177 16.31 -8.77 17.21
N LEU A 178 15.13 -9.37 17.33
CA LEU A 178 14.13 -9.38 16.25
C LEU A 178 13.12 -8.22 16.32
N LYS A 179 13.25 -7.31 17.28
CA LYS A 179 12.38 -6.12 17.42
C LYS A 179 12.95 -4.82 16.85
N MET A 180 14.19 -4.80 16.34
CA MET A 180 14.81 -3.58 15.78
C MET A 180 14.93 -3.56 14.24
N GLU A 181 14.35 -4.51 13.51
CA GLU A 181 14.33 -4.50 12.04
C GLU A 181 12.94 -4.20 11.43
N LEU A 182 11.99 -3.66 12.21
CA LEU A 182 10.62 -3.39 11.74
C LEU A 182 10.04 -2.02 12.13
N GLU A 183 10.89 -1.03 12.40
CA GLU A 183 10.52 0.40 12.35
C GLU A 183 11.27 1.15 11.24
#